data_AF-A0A7S1GJQ5-F1
#
_entry.id   AF-A0A7S1GJQ5-F1
#
_cell.length_a   1.000
_cell.length_b   1.000
_cell.length_c   1.000
_cell.angle_alpha   90.00
_cell.angle_beta   90.00
_cell.angle_gamma   90.00
#
_symmetry.space_group_name_H-M   'P 1'
#
loop_
_entity.id
_entity.type
_entity.pdbx_description
1 polymer ?
#
loop_
_entity_poly.entity_id
_entity_poly.type
_entity_poly.pdbx_seq_one_letter_code
_entity_poly.pdbx_strand_id
1 'polypeptide(L)'
;EVVALAQVINLVKKGNFDRIVLDTAPTGHTLRMLSTPTFLADLIDRVLELAQKVNSNAAVKMLVNSAASGAGGGAEELESVGSAAKSKLLGFQLSMYNLEDMFSNPDQTEFLIVTVPTELAVRESVRLLNDLTFEAPDMPIKVRNVVVNQVLRDDGSDIGSFLQRVRNGQATSIQQLRQAAGAATTTASNKNKP
;
A
#
# COMPACT_ATOMS: atom_id res chain seq x y z
N GLU A 1 3.14 -0.54 1.01
CA GLU A 1 1.99 -1.14 0.29
C GLU A 1 2.19 -2.64 0.07
N VAL A 2 3.18 -3.09 -0.69
CA VAL A 2 3.44 -4.54 -0.95
C VAL A 2 3.56 -5.41 0.32
N VAL A 3 4.29 -4.93 1.34
CA VAL A 3 4.43 -5.65 2.62
C VAL A 3 3.10 -5.78 3.36
N ALA A 4 2.25 -4.75 3.30
CA ALA A 4 0.93 -4.77 3.92
C ALA A 4 0.01 -5.76 3.20
N LEU A 5 0.03 -5.80 1.87
CA LEU A 5 -0.70 -6.79 1.07
C LEU A 5 -0.26 -8.23 1.42
N ALA A 6 1.05 -8.47 1.54
CA ALA A 6 1.55 -9.78 1.94
C ALA A 6 1.05 -10.21 3.34
N GLN A 7 0.92 -9.26 4.28
CA GLN A 7 0.32 -9.52 5.59
C GLN A 7 -1.17 -9.84 5.48
N VAL A 8 -1.94 -9.09 4.69
CA VAL A 8 -3.36 -9.37 4.43
C VAL A 8 -3.55 -10.79 3.89
N ILE A 9 -2.75 -11.20 2.90
CA ILE A 9 -2.78 -12.57 2.35
C ILE A 9 -2.54 -13.61 3.45
N ASN A 10 -1.56 -13.36 4.32
CA ASN A 10 -1.21 -14.31 5.37
C ASN A 10 -2.32 -14.41 6.42
N LEU A 11 -2.96 -13.29 6.77
CA LEU A 11 -4.13 -13.25 7.66
C LEU A 11 -5.33 -13.96 7.05
N VAL A 12 -5.60 -13.77 5.77
CA VAL A 12 -6.70 -14.44 5.06
C VAL A 12 -6.45 -15.94 4.92
N LYS A 13 -5.23 -16.37 4.57
CA LYS A 13 -4.91 -17.79 4.32
C LYS A 13 -4.68 -18.61 5.58
N LYS A 14 -4.17 -18.01 6.66
CA LYS A 14 -3.74 -18.73 7.88
C LYS A 14 -4.41 -18.25 9.16
N GLY A 15 -5.10 -17.11 9.11
CA GLY A 15 -5.82 -16.59 10.26
C GLY A 15 -7.11 -17.38 10.45
N ASN A 16 -7.36 -17.82 11.67
CA ASN A 16 -8.60 -18.49 12.04
C ASN A 16 -9.61 -17.45 12.52
N PHE A 17 -10.00 -16.53 11.62
CA PHE A 17 -10.85 -15.39 11.91
C PHE A 17 -12.13 -15.41 11.07
N ASP A 18 -13.26 -15.04 11.67
CA ASP A 18 -14.52 -14.89 10.95
C ASP A 18 -14.60 -13.57 10.15
N ARG A 19 -13.88 -12.54 10.62
CA ARG A 19 -13.87 -11.18 10.05
C ARG A 19 -12.50 -10.54 10.24
N ILE A 20 -12.08 -9.76 9.25
CA ILE A 20 -10.85 -8.96 9.30
C ILE A 20 -11.22 -7.51 9.00
N VAL A 21 -10.79 -6.57 9.85
CA VAL A 21 -10.95 -5.13 9.63
C VAL A 21 -9.58 -4.54 9.33
N LEU A 22 -9.45 -3.90 8.17
CA LEU A 22 -8.22 -3.27 7.73
C LEU A 22 -8.34 -1.76 7.90
N ASP A 23 -7.52 -1.19 8.78
CA ASP A 23 -7.35 0.26 8.91
C ASP A 23 -6.29 0.72 7.91
N THR A 24 -6.73 1.40 6.85
CA THR A 24 -5.88 1.73 5.70
C THR A 24 -5.27 3.12 5.81
N ALA A 25 -4.20 3.34 5.06
CA ALA A 25 -3.58 4.66 4.89
C ALA A 25 -4.54 5.67 4.20
N PRO A 26 -4.17 6.97 4.09
CA PRO A 26 -4.99 7.97 3.41
C PRO A 26 -5.35 7.57 1.97
N THR A 27 -6.46 8.12 1.47
CA THR A 27 -7.15 7.75 0.22
C THR A 27 -6.23 7.31 -0.94
N GLY A 28 -5.28 8.16 -1.34
CA GLY A 28 -4.41 7.91 -2.49
C GLY A 28 -3.43 6.73 -2.31
N HIS A 29 -2.99 6.46 -1.08
CA HIS A 29 -2.14 5.31 -0.79
C HIS A 29 -2.95 4.01 -0.79
N THR A 30 -4.22 4.09 -0.40
CA THR A 30 -5.13 2.94 -0.42
C THR A 30 -5.48 2.55 -1.85
N LEU A 31 -5.81 3.52 -2.72
CA LEU A 31 -6.03 3.23 -4.14
C LEU A 31 -4.80 2.64 -4.82
N ARG A 32 -3.60 3.15 -4.50
CA ARG A 32 -2.36 2.56 -4.99
C ARG A 32 -2.15 1.15 -4.47
N MET A 33 -2.39 0.90 -3.18
CA MET A 33 -2.31 -0.44 -2.60
C MET A 33 -3.26 -1.41 -3.30
N LEU A 34 -4.47 -0.97 -3.62
CA LEU A 34 -5.48 -1.79 -4.28
C LEU A 34 -5.09 -2.12 -5.73
N SER A 35 -4.46 -1.21 -6.48
CA SER A 35 -3.97 -1.46 -7.86
C SER A 35 -2.58 -2.11 -7.94
N THR A 36 -1.87 -2.22 -6.82
CA THR A 36 -0.54 -2.83 -6.74
C THR A 36 -0.51 -4.32 -7.15
N PRO A 37 -1.49 -5.18 -6.80
CA PRO A 37 -1.50 -6.59 -7.18
C PRO A 37 -1.39 -6.80 -8.69
N THR A 38 -2.25 -6.13 -9.48
CA THR A 38 -2.30 -6.22 -10.94
C THR A 38 -0.96 -5.75 -11.55
N PHE A 39 -0.45 -4.60 -11.10
CA PHE A 39 0.84 -4.08 -11.56
C PHE A 39 2.01 -5.03 -11.26
N LEU A 40 2.04 -5.62 -10.06
CA LEU A 40 3.10 -6.57 -9.70
C LEU A 40 3.00 -7.88 -10.48
N ALA A 41 1.80 -8.35 -10.76
CA ALA A 41 1.59 -9.53 -11.58
C ALA A 41 2.13 -9.32 -13.00
N ASP A 42 1.77 -8.20 -13.64
CA ASP A 42 2.27 -7.83 -14.97
C ASP A 42 3.79 -7.67 -15.01
N LEU A 43 4.38 -7.10 -13.96
CA LEU A 43 5.83 -6.96 -13.85
C LEU A 43 6.51 -8.34 -13.77
N ILE A 44 5.94 -9.26 -13.01
CA ILE A 44 6.46 -10.63 -12.89
C ILE A 44 6.38 -11.34 -14.24
N ASP A 45 5.29 -11.20 -14.99
CA ASP A 45 5.16 -11.79 -16.34
C ASP A 45 6.27 -11.30 -17.27
N ARG A 46 6.52 -9.99 -17.30
CA ARG A 46 7.60 -9.40 -18.12
C ARG A 46 8.98 -9.92 -17.71
N VAL A 47 9.25 -10.05 -16.41
CA VAL A 47 10.53 -10.61 -15.91
C VAL A 47 10.67 -12.08 -16.30
N LEU A 48 9.59 -12.86 -16.22
CA LEU A 48 9.59 -14.26 -16.59
C LEU A 48 9.79 -14.45 -18.10
N GLU A 49 9.19 -13.61 -18.94
CA GLU A 49 9.43 -13.61 -20.39
C GLU A 49 10.88 -13.29 -20.74
N LEU A 50 11.47 -12.30 -20.09
CA LEU A 50 12.88 -11.94 -20.29
C LEU A 50 13.80 -13.08 -19.87
N ALA A 51 13.54 -13.69 -18.70
CA ALA A 51 14.30 -14.84 -18.23
C ALA A 51 14.20 -16.03 -19.21
N GLN A 52 13.02 -16.27 -19.79
CA GLN A 52 12.84 -17.30 -20.81
C GLN A 52 13.63 -17.00 -22.09
N LYS A 53 13.59 -15.75 -22.59
CA LYS A 53 14.33 -15.33 -23.80
C LYS A 53 15.84 -15.47 -23.65
N VAL A 54 16.37 -15.15 -22.46
CA VAL A 54 17.80 -15.35 -22.13
C VAL A 54 18.16 -16.84 -22.10
N ASN A 55 17.28 -17.67 -21.54
CA ASN A 55 17.54 -19.11 -21.41
C ASN A 55 17.35 -19.88 -22.73
N SER A 56 16.48 -19.39 -23.64
CA SER A 56 16.22 -20.00 -24.94
C SER A 56 17.28 -19.69 -26.00
N ASN A 57 18.05 -18.62 -25.84
CA ASN A 57 19.08 -18.24 -26.80
C ASN A 57 20.45 -18.76 -26.35
N ALA A 58 20.89 -19.88 -26.92
CA ALA A 58 22.11 -20.58 -26.52
C ALA A 58 23.35 -19.68 -26.52
N ALA A 59 23.46 -18.75 -27.48
CA ALA A 59 24.57 -17.78 -27.52
C ALA A 59 24.55 -16.81 -26.34
N VAL A 60 23.37 -16.34 -25.93
CA VAL A 60 23.18 -15.46 -24.78
C VAL A 60 23.40 -16.21 -23.48
N LYS A 61 22.83 -17.43 -23.34
CA LYS A 61 23.06 -18.32 -22.20
C LYS A 61 24.56 -18.62 -22.04
N MET A 62 25.26 -18.87 -23.14
CA MET A 62 26.70 -19.14 -23.12
C MET A 62 27.51 -17.89 -22.75
N LEU A 63 27.15 -16.69 -23.22
CA LEU A 63 27.76 -15.41 -22.83
C LEU A 63 27.53 -15.07 -21.35
N VAL A 64 26.30 -15.26 -20.85
CA VAL A 64 25.95 -15.00 -19.44
C VAL A 64 26.64 -16.01 -18.53
N ASN A 65 26.62 -17.29 -18.89
CA ASN A 65 27.33 -18.32 -18.13
C ASN A 65 28.84 -18.13 -18.18
N SER A 66 29.42 -17.70 -19.30
CA SER A 66 30.87 -17.45 -19.39
C SER A 66 31.31 -16.21 -18.59
N ALA A 67 30.48 -15.17 -18.55
CA ALA A 67 30.69 -14.01 -17.67
C ALA A 67 30.55 -14.37 -16.18
N ALA A 68 29.60 -15.24 -15.83
CA ALA A 68 29.42 -15.73 -14.45
C ALA A 68 30.50 -16.74 -14.03
N SER A 69 30.99 -17.58 -14.95
CA SER A 69 32.00 -18.62 -14.68
C SER A 69 33.42 -18.08 -14.49
N GLY A 70 33.70 -16.84 -14.92
CA GLY A 70 34.95 -16.13 -14.60
C GLY A 70 35.14 -15.83 -13.10
N ALA A 71 34.10 -16.02 -12.29
CA ALA A 71 34.11 -15.88 -10.84
C ALA A 71 34.08 -17.22 -10.06
N GLY A 72 34.29 -18.37 -10.71
CA GLY A 72 34.53 -19.65 -10.04
C GLY A 72 33.31 -20.38 -9.44
N GLY A 73 32.08 -20.09 -9.89
CA GLY A 73 30.85 -20.77 -9.41
C GLY A 73 30.18 -21.64 -10.49
N GLY A 74 29.78 -22.86 -10.12
CA GLY A 74 29.26 -23.90 -11.00
C GLY A 74 27.91 -23.60 -11.66
N ALA A 75 27.78 -23.95 -12.94
CA ALA A 75 26.59 -23.73 -13.76
C ALA A 75 25.33 -24.45 -13.25
N GLU A 76 25.48 -25.58 -12.54
CA GLU A 76 24.35 -26.35 -11.99
C GLU A 76 23.67 -25.65 -10.80
N GLU A 77 24.43 -24.92 -9.98
CA GLU A 77 23.89 -24.21 -8.81
C GLU A 77 23.03 -23.01 -9.25
N LEU A 78 23.46 -22.29 -10.28
CA LEU A 78 22.74 -21.15 -10.85
C LEU A 78 21.39 -21.53 -11.47
N GLU A 79 21.31 -22.70 -12.12
CA GLU A 79 20.07 -23.21 -12.71
C GLU A 79 19.07 -23.67 -11.64
N SER A 80 19.56 -24.31 -10.56
CA SER A 80 18.73 -24.69 -9.40
C SER A 80 18.16 -23.46 -8.67
N VAL A 81 18.98 -22.42 -8.44
CA VAL A 81 18.58 -21.16 -7.80
C VAL A 81 17.57 -20.40 -8.67
N GLY A 82 17.79 -20.37 -10.00
CA GLY A 82 16.87 -19.75 -10.95
C GLY A 82 15.49 -20.41 -10.98
N SER A 83 15.44 -21.75 -10.94
CA SER A 83 14.17 -22.49 -10.90
C SER A 83 13.38 -22.28 -9.60
N ALA A 84 14.06 -22.25 -8.45
CA ALA A 84 13.45 -21.99 -7.16
C ALA A 84 12.92 -20.54 -7.06
N ALA A 85 13.68 -19.56 -7.57
CA ALA A 85 13.26 -18.17 -7.65
C ALA A 85 12.01 -18.00 -8.54
N LYS A 86 12.00 -18.64 -9.71
CA LYS A 86 10.84 -18.65 -10.63
C LYS A 86 9.59 -19.20 -9.96
N SER A 87 9.69 -20.33 -9.26
CA SER A 87 8.57 -20.95 -8.56
C SER A 87 7.99 -20.02 -7.47
N LYS A 88 8.85 -19.35 -6.69
CA LYS A 88 8.40 -18.38 -5.68
C LYS A 88 7.72 -17.16 -6.30
N LEU A 89 8.23 -16.63 -7.41
CA LEU A 89 7.62 -15.51 -8.13
C LEU A 89 6.23 -15.87 -8.65
N LEU A 90 6.07 -17.06 -9.26
CA LEU A 90 4.76 -17.55 -9.71
C LEU A 90 3.78 -17.73 -8.53
N GLY A 91 4.24 -18.28 -7.41
CA GLY A 91 3.39 -18.42 -6.22
C GLY A 91 2.97 -17.08 -5.61
N PHE A 92 3.85 -16.07 -5.68
CA PHE A 92 3.53 -14.71 -5.28
C PHE A 92 2.53 -14.05 -6.24
N GLN A 93 2.74 -14.19 -7.55
CA GLN A 93 1.83 -13.70 -8.60
C GLN A 93 0.41 -14.28 -8.44
N LEU A 94 0.31 -15.61 -8.26
CA LEU A 94 -0.98 -16.25 -8.00
C LEU A 94 -1.67 -15.71 -6.73
N SER A 95 -0.88 -15.36 -5.72
CA SER A 95 -1.42 -14.75 -4.51
C SER A 95 -1.90 -13.30 -4.74
N MET A 96 -1.34 -12.56 -5.71
CA MET A 96 -1.82 -11.23 -6.11
C MET A 96 -3.18 -11.33 -6.81
N TYR A 97 -3.34 -12.25 -7.76
CA TYR A 97 -4.63 -12.47 -8.43
C TYR A 97 -5.73 -12.89 -7.47
N ASN A 98 -5.46 -13.85 -6.57
CA ASN A 98 -6.46 -14.26 -5.57
C ASN A 98 -6.88 -13.12 -4.64
N LEU A 99 -5.99 -12.15 -4.41
CA LEU A 99 -6.26 -10.99 -3.55
C LEU A 99 -7.15 -10.00 -4.30
N GLU A 100 -6.86 -9.75 -5.58
CA GLU A 100 -7.70 -8.96 -6.48
C GLU A 100 -9.12 -9.53 -6.58
N ASP A 101 -9.25 -10.84 -6.81
CA ASP A 101 -10.53 -11.55 -6.82
C ASP A 101 -11.30 -11.38 -5.49
N MET A 102 -10.59 -11.50 -4.36
CA MET A 102 -11.18 -11.34 -3.04
C MET A 102 -11.68 -9.91 -2.81
N PHE A 103 -10.92 -8.88 -3.22
CA PHE A 103 -11.33 -7.48 -3.11
C PHE A 103 -12.52 -7.14 -4.00
N SER A 104 -12.62 -7.76 -5.17
CA SER A 104 -13.75 -7.62 -6.09
C SER A 104 -14.98 -8.45 -5.68
N ASN A 105 -14.87 -9.36 -4.69
CA ASN A 105 -15.98 -10.18 -4.22
C ASN A 105 -16.85 -9.42 -3.18
N PRO A 106 -18.10 -9.04 -3.52
CA PRO A 106 -18.96 -8.23 -2.66
C PRO A 106 -19.55 -8.98 -1.46
N ASP A 107 -19.41 -10.31 -1.42
CA ASP A 107 -19.85 -11.17 -0.31
C ASP A 107 -18.72 -11.38 0.71
N GLN A 108 -17.46 -11.17 0.31
CA GLN A 108 -16.30 -11.32 1.18
C GLN A 108 -15.69 -9.98 1.60
N THR A 109 -15.73 -8.98 0.72
CA THR A 109 -15.09 -7.68 0.94
C THR A 109 -16.13 -6.56 0.90
N GLU A 110 -16.00 -5.64 1.86
CA GLU A 110 -16.74 -4.38 1.91
C GLU A 110 -15.79 -3.24 2.20
N PHE A 111 -15.99 -2.11 1.54
CA PHE A 111 -15.26 -0.88 1.82
C PHE A 111 -16.15 0.12 2.57
N LEU A 112 -15.60 0.66 3.66
CA LEU A 112 -16.24 1.67 4.52
C LEU A 112 -15.44 2.97 4.43
N ILE A 113 -16.03 4.01 3.84
CA ILE A 113 -15.38 5.33 3.79
C ILE A 113 -15.70 6.08 5.09
N VAL A 114 -14.68 6.46 5.86
CA VAL A 114 -14.83 7.32 7.03
C VAL A 114 -14.29 8.71 6.69
N THR A 115 -15.12 9.74 6.86
CA THR A 115 -14.78 11.12 6.52
C THR A 115 -15.20 12.10 7.61
N VAL A 116 -14.88 13.38 7.46
CA VAL A 116 -15.34 14.46 8.34
C VAL A 116 -16.10 15.51 7.52
N PRO A 117 -17.02 16.28 8.12
CA PRO A 117 -17.88 17.21 7.39
C PRO A 117 -17.16 18.52 7.03
N THR A 118 -15.96 18.44 6.44
CA THR A 118 -15.26 19.57 5.85
C THR A 118 -15.32 19.49 4.33
N GLU A 119 -15.37 20.63 3.65
CA GLU A 119 -15.54 20.68 2.18
C GLU A 119 -14.45 19.88 1.44
N LEU A 120 -13.20 19.98 1.89
CA LEU A 120 -12.08 19.26 1.30
C LEU A 120 -12.23 17.74 1.50
N ALA A 121 -12.51 17.30 2.73
CA ALA A 121 -12.63 15.87 3.05
C ALA A 121 -13.81 15.23 2.30
N VAL A 122 -14.94 15.94 2.17
CA VAL A 122 -16.09 15.48 1.38
C VAL A 122 -15.73 15.35 -0.09
N ARG A 123 -15.07 16.37 -0.70
CA ARG A 123 -14.64 16.28 -2.10
C ARG A 123 -13.69 15.11 -2.36
N GLU A 124 -12.73 14.91 -1.46
CA GLU A 124 -11.80 13.78 -1.54
C GLU A 124 -12.52 12.44 -1.40
N SER A 125 -13.49 12.34 -0.49
CA SER A 125 -14.28 11.12 -0.26
C SER A 125 -15.19 10.77 -1.45
N VAL A 126 -15.79 11.79 -2.09
CA VAL A 126 -16.59 11.61 -3.31
C VAL A 126 -15.71 11.13 -4.47
N ARG A 127 -14.51 11.71 -4.61
CA ARG A 127 -13.56 11.24 -5.62
C ARG A 127 -13.16 9.79 -5.36
N LEU A 128 -12.78 9.45 -4.12
CA LEU A 128 -12.45 8.07 -3.74
C LEU A 128 -13.59 7.10 -4.05
N LEU A 129 -14.83 7.49 -3.73
CA LEU A 129 -16.01 6.68 -4.04
C LEU A 129 -16.10 6.40 -5.54
N ASN A 130 -15.96 7.43 -6.38
CA ASN A 130 -16.02 7.28 -7.84
C ASN A 130 -14.87 6.41 -8.38
N ASP A 131 -13.66 6.61 -7.87
CA ASP A 131 -12.47 5.84 -8.26
C ASP A 131 -12.66 4.34 -7.93
N LEU A 132 -13.31 4.02 -6.80
CA LEU A 132 -13.59 2.65 -6.36
C LEU A 132 -14.76 1.99 -7.11
N THR A 133 -15.79 2.75 -7.52
CA THR A 133 -17.03 2.17 -8.06
C THR A 133 -17.17 2.26 -9.58
N PHE A 134 -16.59 3.29 -10.22
CA PHE A 134 -16.86 3.60 -11.63
C PHE A 134 -15.62 3.62 -12.53
N GLU A 135 -14.46 4.05 -12.02
CA GLU A 135 -13.27 4.26 -12.87
C GLU A 135 -12.37 3.03 -13.01
N ALA A 136 -12.50 2.01 -12.16
CA ALA A 136 -11.73 0.77 -12.24
C ALA A 136 -12.61 -0.38 -12.79
N PRO A 137 -12.72 -0.57 -14.13
CA PRO A 137 -13.53 -1.64 -14.72
C PRO A 137 -13.08 -3.05 -14.29
N ASP A 138 -11.83 -3.20 -13.88
CA ASP A 138 -11.24 -4.48 -13.44
C ASP A 138 -11.30 -4.68 -11.91
N MET A 139 -11.79 -3.70 -11.14
CA MET A 139 -11.78 -3.75 -9.68
C MET A 139 -12.99 -3.01 -9.05
N PRO A 140 -14.23 -3.48 -9.27
CA PRO A 140 -15.40 -2.88 -8.64
C PRO A 140 -15.45 -3.25 -7.16
N ILE A 141 -14.73 -2.52 -6.32
CA ILE A 141 -14.84 -2.68 -4.86
C ILE A 141 -16.15 -2.07 -4.41
N LYS A 142 -16.98 -2.90 -3.77
CA LYS A 142 -18.27 -2.44 -3.27
C LYS A 142 -18.11 -1.56 -2.04
N VAL A 143 -18.33 -0.26 -2.21
CA VAL A 143 -18.55 0.68 -1.10
C VAL A 143 -20.00 0.59 -0.68
N ARG A 144 -20.29 0.03 0.50
CA ARG A 144 -21.68 -0.09 0.99
C ARG A 144 -22.08 1.07 1.90
N ASN A 145 -21.12 1.59 2.66
CA ASN A 145 -21.39 2.53 3.74
C ASN A 145 -20.37 3.68 3.72
N VAL A 146 -20.84 4.87 4.10
CA VAL A 146 -20.02 6.05 4.36
C VAL A 146 -20.36 6.55 5.75
N VAL A 147 -19.34 6.76 6.58
CA VAL A 147 -19.47 7.29 7.93
C VAL A 147 -18.90 8.70 7.96
N VAL A 148 -19.75 9.67 8.32
CA VAL A 148 -19.31 11.04 8.59
C VAL A 148 -19.04 11.16 10.09
N ASN A 149 -17.77 11.19 10.44
CA ASN A 149 -17.28 11.33 11.81
C ASN A 149 -17.14 12.81 12.19
N GLN A 150 -17.06 13.10 13.49
CA GLN A 150 -16.86 14.44 14.04
C GLN A 150 -17.96 15.45 13.67
N VAL A 151 -19.20 14.97 13.54
CA VAL A 151 -20.38 15.81 13.33
C VAL A 151 -20.81 16.43 14.66
N LEU A 152 -20.98 17.75 14.67
CA LEU A 152 -21.53 18.46 15.82
C LEU A 152 -23.03 18.18 15.96
N ARG A 153 -23.53 18.14 17.19
CA ARG A 153 -24.94 17.86 17.44
C ARG A 153 -25.81 19.06 17.09
N ASP A 154 -26.99 18.80 16.52
CA ASP A 154 -27.97 19.86 16.18
C ASP A 154 -28.47 20.61 17.43
N ASP A 155 -28.43 19.95 18.60
CA ASP A 155 -28.79 20.54 19.90
C ASP A 155 -27.72 21.50 20.45
N GLY A 156 -26.55 21.59 19.82
CA GLY A 156 -25.44 22.45 20.23
C GLY A 156 -24.79 22.09 21.57
N SER A 157 -25.17 20.96 22.16
CA SER A 157 -24.72 20.53 23.51
C SER A 157 -23.21 20.28 23.58
N ASP A 158 -22.56 20.03 22.45
CA ASP A 158 -21.14 19.71 22.32
C ASP A 158 -20.28 20.89 21.82
N ILE A 159 -20.86 22.06 21.52
CA ILE A 159 -20.12 23.22 21.00
C ILE A 159 -19.07 23.70 22.01
N GLY A 160 -19.43 23.81 23.29
CA GLY A 160 -18.51 24.29 24.33
C GLY A 160 -17.29 23.38 24.50
N SER A 161 -17.52 22.06 24.56
CA SER A 161 -16.45 21.06 24.68
C SER A 161 -15.61 20.95 23.40
N PHE A 162 -16.24 21.12 22.22
CA PHE A 162 -15.54 21.20 20.94
C PHE A 162 -14.57 22.39 20.89
N LEU A 163 -15.02 23.61 21.23
CA LEU A 163 -14.17 24.80 21.22
C LEU A 163 -12.99 24.66 22.20
N GLN A 164 -13.23 24.07 23.38
CA GLN A 164 -12.18 23.83 24.37
C GLN A 164 -11.13 22.83 23.85
N ARG A 165 -11.58 21.75 23.21
CA ARG A 165 -10.70 20.75 22.57
C ARG A 165 -9.88 21.37 21.43
N VAL A 166 -10.49 22.20 20.58
CA VAL A 166 -9.77 22.90 19.49
C VAL A 166 -8.72 23.84 20.06
N ARG A 167 -9.06 24.66 21.07
CA ARG A 167 -8.10 25.57 21.72
C ARG A 167 -6.91 24.81 22.31
N ASN A 168 -7.16 23.71 23.01
CA ASN A 168 -6.10 22.90 23.60
C ASN A 168 -5.19 22.28 22.53
N GLY A 169 -5.78 21.73 21.47
CA GLY A 169 -5.03 21.18 20.33
C GLY A 169 -4.13 22.23 19.66
N GLN A 170 -4.66 23.43 19.41
CA GLN A 170 -3.89 24.54 18.85
C GLN A 170 -2.72 24.92 19.76
N ALA A 171 -2.94 25.05 21.07
CA ALA A 171 -1.87 25.38 22.02
C ALA A 171 -0.73 24.35 21.98
N THR A 172 -1.07 23.06 21.97
CA THR A 172 -0.09 21.97 21.85
C THR A 172 0.67 22.01 20.53
N SER A 173 -0.02 22.15 19.39
CA SER A 173 0.62 22.20 18.07
C SER A 173 1.54 23.42 17.93
N ILE A 174 1.12 24.60 18.42
CA ILE A 174 1.95 25.81 18.43
C ILE A 174 3.20 25.59 19.28
N GLN A 175 3.08 24.95 20.44
CA GLN A 175 4.23 24.64 21.29
C GLN A 175 5.21 23.69 20.60
N GLN A 176 4.72 22.63 19.95
CA GLN A 176 5.55 21.70 19.19
C GLN A 176 6.29 22.41 18.05
N LEU A 177 5.61 23.27 17.30
CA LEU A 177 6.21 24.07 16.23
C LEU A 177 7.31 24.99 16.78
N ARG A 178 7.06 25.66 17.92
CA ARG A 178 8.07 26.50 18.58
C ARG A 178 9.30 25.70 19.00
N GLN A 179 9.11 24.51 19.57
CA GLN A 179 10.22 23.63 19.97
C GLN A 179 11.02 23.15 18.75
N ALA A 180 10.35 22.69 17.70
CA ALA A 180 11.00 22.23 16.47
C ALA A 180 11.80 23.34 15.78
N ALA A 181 11.21 24.54 15.66
CA ALA A 181 11.88 25.71 15.10
C ALA A 181 13.06 26.17 15.98
N GLY A 182 12.90 26.16 17.31
CA GLY A 182 13.97 26.48 18.25
C GLY A 182 15.16 25.52 18.14
N ALA A 183 14.91 24.21 18.13
CA ALA A 183 15.93 23.18 17.98
C ALA A 183 16.70 23.29 16.65
N ALA A 184 16.01 23.62 15.55
CA ALA A 184 16.66 23.87 14.26
C ALA A 184 17.63 25.07 14.31
N THR A 185 17.30 26.10 15.10
CA THR A 185 18.12 27.30 15.24
C THR A 185 19.38 27.04 16.10
N THR A 186 19.25 26.27 17.19
CA THR A 186 20.39 25.90 18.05
C THR A 186 21.38 24.95 17.36
N THR A 187 20.88 24.04 16.53
CA THR A 187 21.71 23.08 15.77
C THR A 187 22.52 23.78 14.67
N ALA A 188 21.99 24.86 14.09
CA ALA A 188 22.72 25.70 13.13
C ALA A 188 23.86 26.50 13.79
N SER A 189 23.65 27.03 15.00
CA SER A 189 24.73 27.73 15.74
C SER A 189 25.87 26.80 16.18
N ASN A 190 25.60 25.52 16.46
CA ASN A 190 26.64 24.59 16.91
C ASN A 190 27.48 23.99 15.77
N LYS A 191 27.03 24.12 14.50
CA LYS A 191 27.83 23.77 13.30
C LYS A 191 28.75 24.90 12.83
N ASN A 192 28.59 26.11 13.35
CA ASN A 192 29.34 27.31 12.98
C ASN A 192 30.36 27.75 14.06
N LYS A 193 30.65 26.90 15.06
CA LYS A 193 31.77 27.11 15.97
C LYS A 193 33.01 26.41 15.39
N PRO A 194 34.16 27.11 15.24
CA PRO A 194 35.40 26.53 14.72
C PRO A 194 35.96 25.43 15.63
#